data_AF-A0A6A1TN62-F1
#
_entry.id   AF-A0A6A1TN62-F1
#
_cell.length_a   1.000
_cell.length_b   1.000
_cell.length_c   1.000
_cell.angle_alpha   90.00
_cell.angle_beta   90.00
_cell.angle_gamma   90.00
#
_symmetry.space_group_name_H-M   'P 1'
#
loop_
_entity.id
_entity.type
_entity.pdbx_description
1 polymer ?
#
loop_
_entity_poly.entity_id
_entity_poly.type
_entity_poly.pdbx_seq_one_letter_code
_entity_poly.pdbx_strand_id
1 'polypeptide(L)'
;MRQEIAKQELRLGFDMQQARIAQELAIAHRITNAETVEIEEFYDKSGSGQAGLGVNEAGLNLGLRGDGKSVVKRIYKFTGHSVPTIDVALPQLEEANNQKPADAT
;
A
#
# COMPACT_ATOMS: atom_id res chain seq x y z
N MET A 1 -6.88 -22.59 26.14
CA MET A 1 -5.45 -22.50 25.77
C MET A 1 -5.16 -22.68 24.27
N ARG A 2 -5.19 -23.89 23.66
CA ARG A 2 -4.86 -24.05 22.21
C ARG A 2 -5.75 -23.25 21.24
N GLN A 3 -7.06 -23.20 21.48
CA GLN A 3 -7.99 -22.43 20.63
C GLN A 3 -7.80 -20.91 20.77
N GLU A 4 -7.38 -20.44 21.95
CA GLU A 4 -7.12 -19.01 22.16
C GLU A 4 -5.83 -18.57 21.46
N ILE A 5 -4.80 -19.42 21.48
CA ILE A 5 -3.55 -19.20 20.73
C ILE A 5 -3.83 -19.11 19.22
N ALA A 6 -4.57 -20.07 18.67
CA ALA A 6 -4.92 -20.07 17.24
C ALA A 6 -5.73 -18.81 16.83
N LYS A 7 -6.65 -18.36 17.69
CA LYS A 7 -7.41 -17.12 17.46
C LYS A 7 -6.53 -15.88 17.52
N GLN A 8 -5.55 -15.85 18.42
CA GLN A 8 -4.58 -14.77 18.52
C GLN A 8 -3.65 -14.72 17.31
N GLU A 9 -3.13 -15.87 16.86
CA GLU A 9 -2.30 -15.96 15.65
C GLU A 9 -3.03 -15.47 14.40
N LEU A 10 -4.30 -15.85 14.25
CA LEU A 10 -5.12 -15.41 13.12
C LEU A 10 -5.35 -13.90 13.14
N ARG A 11 -5.61 -13.33 14.33
CA ARG A 11 -5.73 -11.87 14.50
C ARG A 11 -4.43 -11.16 14.16
N LEU A 12 -3.30 -11.65 14.68
CA LEU A 12 -1.98 -11.07 14.38
C LEU A 12 -1.68 -11.11 12.88
N GLY A 13 -2.00 -12.21 12.20
CA GLY A 13 -1.86 -12.32 10.75
C GLY A 13 -2.69 -11.27 10.00
N PHE A 14 -3.94 -11.08 10.41
CA PHE A 14 -4.82 -10.07 9.83
C PHE A 14 -4.32 -8.64 10.09
N ASP A 15 -3.88 -8.33 11.32
CA ASP A 15 -3.34 -7.03 11.69
C ASP A 15 -2.06 -6.71 10.89
N MET A 16 -1.19 -7.70 10.69
CA MET A 16 0.00 -7.56 9.84
C MET A 16 -0.37 -7.28 8.37
N GLN A 17 -1.38 -7.96 7.85
CA GLN A 17 -1.86 -7.71 6.48
C GLN A 17 -2.44 -6.29 6.35
N GLN A 18 -3.24 -5.84 7.33
CA GLN A 18 -3.77 -4.48 7.34
C GLN A 18 -2.66 -3.44 7.42
N ALA A 19 -1.67 -3.64 8.29
CA ALA A 19 -0.52 -2.74 8.40
C ALA A 19 0.24 -2.63 7.07
N ARG A 20 0.41 -3.76 6.37
CA ARG A 20 1.04 -3.78 5.04
C ARG A 20 0.20 -3.02 4.01
N ILE A 21 -1.12 -3.24 3.96
CA ILE A 21 -2.01 -2.52 3.04
C ILE A 21 -1.96 -1.01 3.31
N ALA A 22 -2.03 -0.60 4.57
CA ALA A 22 -1.94 0.80 4.96
C ALA A 22 -0.60 1.43 4.55
N GLN A 23 0.50 0.68 4.68
CA GLN A 23 1.82 1.10 4.20
C GLN A 23 1.85 1.30 2.69
N GLU A 24 1.34 0.34 1.90
CA GLU A 24 1.29 0.45 0.43
C GLU A 24 0.44 1.65 -0.01
N LEU A 25 -0.69 1.89 0.65
CA LEU A 25 -1.54 3.06 0.39
C LEU A 25 -0.83 4.37 0.71
N ALA A 26 -0.12 4.43 1.84
CA ALA A 26 0.65 5.61 2.24
C ALA A 26 1.80 5.89 1.25
N ILE A 27 2.46 4.84 0.74
CA ILE A 27 3.47 4.94 -0.30
C ILE A 27 2.85 5.50 -1.59
N ALA A 28 1.71 4.96 -2.04
CA ALA A 28 1.02 5.45 -3.23
C ALA A 28 0.64 6.93 -3.13
N HIS A 29 0.13 7.35 -1.97
CA HIS A 29 -0.20 8.75 -1.72
C HIS A 29 1.05 9.64 -1.74
N ARG A 30 2.17 9.19 -1.16
CA ARG A 30 3.44 9.92 -1.21
C ARG A 30 4.03 10.00 -2.62
N ILE A 31 3.92 8.93 -3.42
CA ILE A 31 4.32 8.94 -4.84
C ILE A 31 3.53 10.00 -5.61
N THR A 32 2.22 10.06 -5.36
CA THR A 32 1.31 10.99 -6.08
C THR A 32 1.64 12.46 -5.79
N ASN A 33 2.04 12.77 -4.55
CA ASN A 33 2.26 14.15 -4.10
C ASN A 33 3.74 14.56 -4.05
N ALA A 34 4.66 13.68 -4.44
CA ALA A 34 6.08 14.02 -4.49
C ALA A 34 6.43 14.66 -5.83
N GLU A 35 7.34 15.62 -5.81
CA GLU A 35 7.89 16.21 -7.04
C GLU A 35 8.86 15.24 -7.70
N THR A 36 9.69 14.57 -6.90
CA THR A 36 10.67 13.58 -7.35
C THR A 36 10.60 12.33 -6.48
N VAL A 37 10.66 11.15 -7.12
CA VAL A 37 10.67 9.85 -6.46
C VAL A 37 11.89 9.05 -6.92
N GLU A 38 12.73 8.62 -5.97
CA GLU A 38 13.84 7.70 -6.22
C GLU A 38 13.58 6.36 -5.53
N ILE A 39 13.82 5.26 -6.26
CA ILE A 39 13.63 3.90 -5.76
C ILE A 39 14.94 3.12 -5.96
N GLU A 40 15.58 2.71 -4.87
CA GLU A 40 16.76 1.84 -4.90
C GLU A 40 16.35 0.41 -4.54
N GLU A 41 16.57 -0.53 -5.45
CA GLU A 41 16.27 -1.95 -5.27
C GLU A 41 17.54 -2.77 -5.01
N PHE A 42 17.55 -3.50 -3.89
CA PHE A 42 18.61 -4.43 -3.54
C PHE A 42 18.14 -5.85 -3.87
N TYR A 43 18.88 -6.51 -4.76
CA TYR A 43 18.58 -7.87 -5.20
C TYR A 43 19.45 -8.88 -4.46
N ASP A 44 18.87 -10.02 -4.09
CA ASP A 44 19.68 -11.17 -3.66
C ASP A 44 20.31 -11.83 -4.89
N LYS A 45 21.54 -12.32 -4.73
CA LYS A 45 22.20 -13.22 -5.70
C LYS A 45 21.86 -14.69 -5.44
N SER A 46 21.15 -15.03 -4.37
CA SER A 46 20.84 -16.41 -3.95
C SER A 46 19.68 -17.06 -4.73
N GLY A 47 19.65 -16.91 -6.06
CA GLY A 47 18.85 -17.76 -6.92
C GLY A 47 19.56 -19.08 -7.19
N SER A 48 19.73 -19.94 -6.19
CA SER A 48 20.08 -21.34 -6.45
C SER A 48 18.85 -21.99 -7.10
N GLY A 49 18.79 -21.97 -8.42
CA GLY A 49 17.80 -22.71 -9.20
C GLY A 49 17.77 -24.15 -8.72
N GLN A 50 16.66 -24.55 -8.12
CA GLN A 50 16.45 -25.93 -7.73
C GLN A 50 16.23 -26.72 -9.02
N ALA A 51 17.28 -27.37 -9.51
CA ALA A 51 17.21 -28.33 -10.60
C ALA A 51 16.32 -29.49 -10.13
N GLY A 52 15.06 -29.49 -10.56
CA GLY A 52 14.08 -30.54 -10.28
C GLY A 52 13.36 -30.93 -11.57
N LEU A 53 13.21 -32.24 -11.77
CA LEU A 53 12.47 -32.83 -12.88
C LEU A 53 10.96 -32.67 -12.61
N GLY A 54 10.30 -31.73 -13.30
CA GLY A 54 8.84 -31.65 -13.33
C GLY A 54 8.26 -32.56 -14.42
N VAL A 55 7.64 -33.67 -14.02
CA VAL A 55 6.96 -34.58 -14.96
C VAL A 55 5.50 -34.14 -15.08
N ASN A 56 5.09 -33.63 -16.24
CA ASN A 56 3.69 -33.45 -16.62
C ASN A 56 3.37 -34.39 -17.80
N GLU A 57 2.10 -34.78 -17.93
CA GLU A 57 1.57 -35.92 -18.71
C GLU A 57 1.91 -35.96 -20.23
N ALA A 58 2.57 -34.96 -20.81
CA ALA A 58 2.98 -34.95 -22.22
C ALA A 58 4.50 -35.11 -22.46
N GLY A 59 5.33 -35.20 -21.42
CA GLY A 59 6.76 -35.46 -21.60
C GLY A 59 7.67 -34.76 -20.60
N LEU A 60 8.94 -35.16 -20.65
CA LEU A 60 10.06 -34.62 -19.88
C LEU A 60 10.31 -33.16 -20.30
N ASN A 61 9.79 -32.19 -19.54
CA ASN A 61 10.15 -30.79 -19.74
C ASN A 61 11.52 -30.51 -19.13
N LEU A 62 12.58 -30.68 -19.93
CA LEU A 62 13.91 -30.16 -19.61
C LEU A 62 13.94 -28.66 -19.95
N GLY A 63 13.36 -27.85 -19.07
CA GLY A 63 13.33 -26.39 -19.21
C GLY A 63 13.90 -25.70 -17.98
N LEU A 64 15.09 -25.12 -18.10
CA LEU A 64 15.60 -24.14 -17.14
C LEU A 64 14.65 -22.93 -17.13
N ARG A 65 13.84 -22.75 -16.08
CA ARG A 65 13.02 -21.53 -15.94
C ARG A 65 13.22 -20.91 -14.57
N GLY A 66 14.06 -19.88 -14.53
CA GLY A 66 13.99 -18.83 -13.53
C GLY A 66 15.33 -18.39 -12.95
N ASP A 67 16.12 -17.63 -13.70
CA ASP A 67 17.03 -16.63 -13.10
C ASP A 67 16.19 -15.49 -12.48
N GLY A 68 15.41 -15.80 -11.44
CA GLY A 68 14.56 -14.83 -10.76
C GLY A 68 15.34 -14.16 -9.65
N LYS A 69 16.03 -13.05 -9.93
CA LYS A 69 16.60 -12.20 -8.87
C LYS A 69 15.47 -11.71 -7.97
N SER A 70 15.46 -12.13 -6.71
CA SER A 70 14.48 -11.67 -5.72
C SER A 70 14.89 -10.30 -5.19
N VAL A 71 13.96 -9.34 -5.19
CA VAL A 71 14.19 -8.03 -4.54
C VAL A 71 14.06 -8.24 -3.03
N VAL A 72 15.15 -8.02 -2.30
CA VAL A 72 15.25 -8.20 -0.83
C VAL A 72 14.82 -6.95 -0.10
N LYS A 73 15.18 -5.78 -0.64
CA LYS A 73 14.94 -4.49 0.00
C LYS A 73 14.71 -3.43 -1.04
N ARG A 74 13.78 -2.52 -0.73
CA ARG A 74 13.57 -1.27 -1.47
C ARG A 74 13.80 -0.09 -0.54
N ILE A 75 14.47 0.95 -1.01
CA ILE A 75 14.57 2.25 -0.34
C ILE A 75 13.82 3.26 -1.21
N TYR A 76 12.79 3.88 -0.64
CA TYR A 76 12.01 4.93 -1.28
C TYR A 76 12.44 6.29 -0.74
N LYS A 77 12.85 7.20 -1.62
CA LYS A 77 13.09 8.61 -1.29
C LYS A 77 12.08 9.48 -2.04
N PHE A 78 11.40 10.33 -1.28
CA PHE A 78 10.40 11.27 -1.79
C PHE A 78 10.92 12.68 -1.53
N THR A 79 10.97 13.50 -2.57
CA THR A 79 11.42 14.90 -2.49
C THR A 79 10.36 15.81 -3.10
N GLY A 80 10.20 17.00 -2.51
CA GLY A 80 9.13 17.93 -2.87
C GLY A 80 7.76 17.49 -2.33
N HIS A 81 6.86 18.46 -2.12
CA HIS A 81 5.49 18.21 -1.70
C HIS A 81 4.55 19.11 -2.50
N SER A 82 3.85 18.53 -3.47
CA SER A 82 2.72 19.18 -4.10
C SER A 82 1.49 18.90 -3.23
N VAL A 83 1.02 19.91 -2.50
CA VAL A 83 -0.33 19.86 -1.92
C VAL A 83 -1.28 20.15 -3.09
N PRO A 84 -2.09 19.19 -3.56
CA PRO A 84 -3.13 19.52 -4.51
C PRO A 84 -4.01 20.59 -3.85
N THR A 85 -4.06 21.78 -4.43
CA THR A 85 -4.93 22.86 -3.98
C THR A 85 -6.34 22.39 -4.27
N ILE A 86 -7.00 21.80 -3.28
CA ILE A 86 -8.42 21.49 -3.39
C ILE A 86 -9.12 22.84 -3.25
N ASP A 87 -9.55 23.41 -4.38
CA ASP A 87 -10.48 24.53 -4.40
C ASP A 87 -11.84 24.03 -3.89
N VAL A 88 -11.96 23.92 -2.57
CA VAL A 88 -13.24 23.63 -1.92
C VAL A 88 -14.07 24.91 -2.03
N ALA A 89 -14.89 25.00 -3.06
CA ALA A 89 -16.00 25.93 -3.08
C ALA A 89 -16.95 25.55 -1.94
N LEU A 90 -16.74 26.14 -0.76
CA LEU A 90 -17.65 26.00 0.36
C LEU A 90 -18.99 26.63 -0.06
N PRO A 91 -20.10 25.85 -0.12
CA PRO A 91 -21.41 26.45 -0.27
C PRO A 91 -21.64 27.36 0.95
N GLN A 92 -21.84 28.64 0.69
CA GLN A 92 -22.21 29.61 1.72
C GLN A 92 -23.55 29.14 2.29
N LEU A 93 -23.52 28.60 3.51
CA LEU A 93 -24.73 28.29 4.25
C LEU A 93 -25.44 29.62 4.50
N GLU A 94 -26.60 29.73 3.85
CA GLU A 94 -27.46 30.90 3.78
C GLU A 94 -27.73 31.50 5.16
N GLU A 95 -27.80 32.83 5.15
CA GLU A 95 -28.08 33.76 6.24
C GLU A 95 -29.50 33.61 6.82
N ALA A 96 -29.91 32.41 7.19
CA ALA A 96 -31.23 32.13 7.73
C ALA A 96 -31.22 32.10 9.28
N ASN A 97 -30.80 33.18 9.94
CA ASN A 97 -31.13 33.38 11.37
C ASN A 97 -30.82 34.78 11.95
N ASN A 98 -31.15 35.87 11.25
CA ASN A 98 -31.30 37.15 11.95
C ASN A 98 -32.38 38.07 11.37
N GLN A 99 -33.60 37.56 11.25
CA GLN A 99 -34.78 38.40 11.36
C GLN A 99 -35.13 38.55 12.85
N LYS A 100 -34.56 39.59 13.44
CA LYS A 100 -34.99 40.18 14.71
C LYS A 100 -36.51 40.45 14.62
N PRO A 101 -37.36 39.98 15.56
CA PRO A 101 -38.72 40.46 15.60
C PRO A 101 -38.70 41.94 15.99
N ALA A 102 -39.15 42.78 15.06
CA ALA A 102 -39.54 44.14 15.33
C ALA A 102 -40.78 44.15 16.24
N ASP A 103 -40.79 45.11 17.16
CA ASP A 103 -41.93 45.68 17.84
C ASP A 103 -42.88 44.75 18.64
N ALA A 104 -42.76 44.84 19.97
CA ALA A 104 -43.92 44.82 20.84
C ALA A 104 -43.86 46.10 21.70
N THR A 105 -44.74 47.03 21.35
CA THR A 105 -45.12 48.22 22.12
C THR A 105 -45.88 47.80 23.38
#